data_AF-A0A965VDP8-F1
#
_entry.id   AF-A0A965VDP8-F1
#
_cell.length_a   1.000
_cell.length_b   1.000
_cell.length_c   1.000
_cell.angle_alpha   90.00
_cell.angle_beta   90.00
_cell.angle_gamma   90.00
#
_symmetry.space_group_name_H-M   'P 1'
#
loop_
_entity.id
_entity.type
_entity.pdbx_description
1 polymer ?
#
loop_
_entity_poly.entity_id
_entity_poly.type
_entity_poly.pdbx_seq_one_letter_code
_entity_poly.pdbx_strand_id
1 'polypeptide(L)'
;MIPPAIPPEMREKYDIPNSELRVFEELRRLPDDYTCIWSVPWADPESTKRSGEADFLIIHPRFPLTVIEVKGGQISCNQGKWTRFVRGQLEFAECPINQAHKSREALLRKFTRMNGFPQSLFVPSAIVVVLTDASRASLVGEKGYYSRVITIEDFSNFRQKLETAMSLPEEKLNRRNEGIGKVAAEFIRNFFSVSPSYKVPLRSLIDLDVDQLSRISKEHYLTINQLEKERKIIINGRAGTGKTVLAIQKAFRDAQLGRRTLLICFNEKLASSLSASIEQTCASIKKYITCCSYHQLCAEICIKNNEAIDDRDSNLKNHLEDLEFRAECLAIHEDSETESYQTIVVDEGQDFRENWWRVLESIFDNDSDGFFWIFRDEVQNIQQQSQFPLEGFFEFTLLKNFRNSQSVY
;
A
#
# COMPACT_ATOMS: atom_id res chain seq x y z
N MET A 1 -8.25 -4.44 3.27
CA MET A 1 -9.42 -5.16 3.84
C MET A 1 -9.96 -4.33 4.99
N ILE A 2 -11.27 -4.31 5.19
CA ILE A 2 -11.90 -3.64 6.34
C ILE A 2 -11.36 -4.28 7.64
N PRO A 3 -10.73 -3.51 8.54
CA PRO A 3 -10.26 -4.03 9.82
C PRO A 3 -11.45 -4.40 10.73
N PRO A 4 -11.27 -5.34 11.68
CA PRO A 4 -12.34 -5.84 12.56
C PRO A 4 -12.95 -4.75 13.47
N ALA A 5 -12.17 -3.71 13.75
CA ALA A 5 -12.61 -2.48 14.39
C ALA A 5 -11.82 -1.30 13.80
N ILE A 6 -12.43 -0.12 13.77
CA ILE A 6 -11.68 1.13 13.60
C ILE A 6 -11.03 1.40 14.96
N PRO A 7 -9.69 1.42 15.07
CA PRO A 7 -9.03 1.74 16.32
C PRO A 7 -9.57 3.07 16.88
N PRO A 8 -9.78 3.24 18.19
CA PRO A 8 -10.26 4.49 18.78
C PRO A 8 -9.44 5.71 18.32
N GLU A 9 -8.14 5.50 18.17
CA GLU A 9 -7.14 6.43 17.66
C GLU A 9 -7.30 6.82 16.18
N MET A 10 -8.05 6.02 15.38
CA MET A 10 -8.44 6.37 14.03
C MET A 10 -9.74 7.18 13.98
N ARG A 11 -10.65 6.98 14.94
CA ARG A 11 -11.93 7.69 14.99
C ARG A 11 -11.78 9.15 15.41
N GLU A 12 -10.87 9.44 16.35
CA GLU A 12 -10.60 10.80 16.83
C GLU A 12 -9.60 11.59 15.94
N LYS A 13 -8.73 10.90 15.19
CA LYS A 13 -7.58 11.53 14.51
C LYS A 13 -7.73 11.71 12.98
N TYR A 14 -8.76 11.14 12.35
CA TYR A 14 -8.93 11.13 10.88
C TYR A 14 -10.12 11.97 10.38
N ASP A 15 -10.88 12.60 11.27
CA ASP A 15 -12.16 13.26 10.95
C ASP A 15 -12.99 12.45 9.94
N ILE A 16 -13.05 11.12 10.12
CA ILE A 16 -13.74 10.22 9.20
C ILE A 16 -15.16 10.73 9.11
N PRO A 17 -15.66 11.07 7.91
CA PRO A 17 -17.02 11.53 7.77
C PRO A 17 -17.95 10.52 8.43
N ASN A 18 -18.81 10.98 9.36
CA ASN A 18 -19.75 10.10 10.06
C ASN A 18 -20.56 9.22 9.09
N SER A 19 -20.76 9.70 7.85
CA SER A 19 -21.35 8.94 6.76
C SER A 19 -20.56 7.71 6.34
N GLU A 20 -19.24 7.82 6.13
CA GLU A 20 -18.39 6.67 5.78
C GLU A 20 -18.28 5.69 6.94
N LEU A 21 -18.16 6.19 8.17
CA LEU A 21 -18.13 5.36 9.38
C LEU A 21 -19.40 4.52 9.51
N ARG A 22 -20.58 5.11 9.24
CA ARG A 22 -21.85 4.41 9.29
C ARG A 22 -21.92 3.28 8.25
N VAL A 23 -21.38 3.49 7.05
CA VAL A 23 -21.32 2.47 6.01
C VAL A 23 -20.32 1.37 6.36
N PHE A 24 -19.15 1.75 6.87
CA PHE A 24 -18.14 0.83 7.36
C PHE A 24 -18.70 -0.17 8.38
N GLU A 25 -19.47 0.35 9.34
CA GLU A 25 -20.11 -0.45 10.40
C GLU A 25 -21.13 -1.47 9.87
N GLU A 26 -21.80 -1.17 8.76
CA GLU A 26 -22.67 -2.14 8.10
C GLU A 26 -21.88 -3.15 7.26
N LEU A 27 -20.84 -2.70 6.56
CA LEU A 27 -20.00 -3.57 5.72
C LEU A 27 -19.18 -4.56 6.54
N ARG A 28 -18.74 -4.22 7.75
CA ARG A 28 -18.01 -5.16 8.63
C ARG A 28 -18.87 -6.30 9.16
N ARG A 29 -20.20 -6.16 9.11
CA ARG A 29 -21.16 -7.20 9.54
C ARG A 29 -21.48 -8.18 8.42
N LEU A 30 -20.96 -7.96 7.21
CA LEU A 30 -21.11 -8.90 6.10
C LEU A 30 -20.34 -10.21 6.41
N PRO A 31 -20.79 -11.35 5.85
CA PRO A 31 -20.08 -12.62 6.04
C PRO A 31 -18.68 -12.62 5.40
N ASP A 32 -17.83 -13.56 5.83
CA ASP A 32 -16.41 -13.65 5.46
C ASP A 32 -16.14 -13.89 3.96
N ASP A 33 -17.15 -14.29 3.19
CA ASP A 33 -17.04 -14.43 1.73
C ASP A 33 -17.00 -13.06 1.01
N TYR A 34 -17.39 -11.99 1.68
CA TYR A 34 -17.18 -10.61 1.24
C TYR A 34 -15.80 -10.11 1.62
N THR A 35 -15.07 -9.62 0.62
CA THR A 35 -13.86 -8.83 0.85
C THR A 35 -14.16 -7.38 0.58
N CYS A 36 -14.25 -6.59 1.65
CA CYS A 36 -14.45 -5.15 1.57
C CYS A 36 -13.12 -4.43 1.76
N ILE A 37 -12.84 -3.44 0.93
CA ILE A 37 -11.64 -2.60 1.00
C ILE A 37 -12.11 -1.16 1.10
N TRP A 38 -11.71 -0.48 2.17
CA TRP A 38 -12.01 0.92 2.40
C TRP A 38 -10.90 1.79 1.79
N SER A 39 -11.27 2.97 1.29
CA SER A 39 -10.35 4.02 0.82
C SER A 39 -9.38 3.51 -0.26
N VAL A 40 -9.88 3.29 -1.49
CA VAL A 40 -9.10 2.72 -2.60
C VAL A 40 -8.68 3.79 -3.61
N PRO A 41 -7.45 4.35 -3.52
CA PRO A 41 -6.89 5.23 -4.52
C PRO A 41 -6.74 4.60 -5.90
N TRP A 42 -6.98 5.42 -6.91
CA TRP A 42 -6.71 5.13 -8.30
C TRP A 42 -6.13 6.36 -8.99
N ALA A 43 -5.31 6.11 -10.00
CA ALA A 43 -4.80 7.11 -10.92
C ALA A 43 -4.97 6.57 -12.34
N ASP A 44 -5.37 7.43 -13.26
CA ASP A 44 -5.46 7.11 -14.68
C ASP A 44 -4.03 6.95 -15.23
N PRO A 45 -3.63 5.75 -15.70
CA PRO A 45 -2.28 5.54 -16.22
C PRO A 45 -1.94 6.45 -17.41
N GLU A 46 -2.96 6.94 -18.12
CA GLU A 46 -2.82 7.77 -19.32
C GLU A 46 -2.91 9.28 -19.02
N SER A 47 -3.15 9.66 -17.75
CA SER A 47 -3.30 11.05 -17.37
C SER A 47 -2.87 11.29 -15.92
N THR A 48 -1.73 11.97 -15.74
CA THR A 48 -1.21 12.42 -14.44
C THR A 48 -2.12 13.39 -13.69
N LYS A 49 -3.15 13.95 -14.34
CA LYS A 49 -4.15 14.86 -13.75
C LYS A 49 -5.45 14.19 -13.31
N ARG A 50 -5.64 12.90 -13.60
CA ARG A 50 -6.89 12.17 -13.32
C ARG A 50 -6.63 11.09 -12.28
N SER A 51 -6.68 11.49 -11.02
CA SER A 51 -6.61 10.59 -9.87
C SER A 51 -7.82 10.80 -8.97
N GLY A 52 -8.17 9.77 -8.22
CA GLY A 52 -9.27 9.82 -7.28
C GLY A 52 -9.19 8.68 -6.29
N GLU A 53 -10.28 8.50 -5.56
CA GLU A 53 -10.42 7.47 -4.54
C GLU A 53 -11.82 6.90 -4.63
N ALA A 54 -11.95 5.59 -4.43
CA ALA A 54 -13.23 4.97 -4.16
C ALA A 54 -13.37 4.78 -2.65
N ASP A 55 -14.51 5.16 -2.07
CA ASP A 55 -14.71 5.04 -0.63
C ASP A 55 -14.70 3.57 -0.19
N PHE A 56 -15.37 2.69 -0.96
CA PHE A 56 -15.23 1.24 -0.78
C PHE A 56 -15.18 0.46 -2.08
N LEU A 57 -14.48 -0.67 -2.04
CA LEU A 57 -14.47 -1.71 -3.07
C LEU A 57 -14.90 -3.04 -2.44
N ILE A 58 -15.96 -3.64 -3.00
CA ILE A 58 -16.43 -4.97 -2.60
C ILE A 58 -16.03 -5.99 -3.66
N ILE A 59 -15.41 -7.07 -3.18
CA ILE A 59 -15.00 -8.23 -3.95
C ILE A 59 -15.73 -9.44 -3.36
N HIS A 60 -16.55 -10.08 -4.17
CA HIS A 60 -17.27 -11.29 -3.78
C HIS A 60 -17.37 -12.25 -4.98
N PRO A 61 -17.17 -13.57 -4.82
CA PRO A 61 -17.11 -14.49 -5.95
C PRO A 61 -18.36 -14.52 -6.85
N ARG A 62 -19.55 -14.29 -6.27
CA ARG A 62 -20.84 -14.34 -6.97
C ARG A 62 -21.42 -12.97 -7.36
N PHE A 63 -20.82 -11.87 -6.90
CA PHE A 63 -21.28 -10.52 -7.26
C PHE A 63 -20.27 -9.85 -8.19
N PRO A 64 -20.69 -8.83 -8.94
CA PRO A 64 -19.77 -7.98 -9.68
C PRO A 64 -18.80 -7.24 -8.75
N LEU A 65 -17.63 -6.88 -9.27
CA LEU A 65 -16.70 -5.98 -8.60
C LEU A 65 -17.43 -4.65 -8.36
N THR A 66 -17.68 -4.30 -7.10
CA THR A 66 -18.55 -3.19 -6.78
C THR A 66 -17.77 -2.06 -6.15
N VAL A 67 -17.83 -0.88 -6.79
CA VAL A 67 -17.38 0.37 -6.19
C VAL A 67 -18.53 1.02 -5.45
N ILE A 68 -18.30 1.43 -4.20
CA ILE A 68 -19.25 2.19 -3.40
C ILE A 68 -18.72 3.61 -3.22
N GLU A 69 -19.57 4.57 -3.53
CA GLU A 69 -19.39 5.99 -3.21
C GLU A 69 -20.36 6.37 -2.09
N VAL A 70 -19.86 7.00 -1.04
CA VAL A 70 -20.62 7.43 0.13
C VAL A 70 -20.73 8.95 0.14
N LYS A 71 -21.93 9.44 0.40
CA LYS A 71 -22.15 10.86 0.65
C LYS A 71 -23.02 11.08 1.88
N GLY A 72 -22.49 11.91 2.78
CA GLY A 72 -23.20 12.40 3.96
C GLY A 72 -23.84 13.77 3.77
N GLY A 73 -24.65 14.15 4.74
CA GLY A 73 -25.34 15.43 4.80
C GLY A 73 -26.59 15.51 3.93
N GLN A 74 -27.23 16.68 3.94
CA GLN A 74 -28.46 16.93 3.19
C GLN A 74 -28.14 17.06 1.70
N ILE A 75 -28.20 15.95 1.00
CA ILE A 75 -28.07 15.85 -0.45
C ILE A 75 -29.44 15.64 -1.07
N SER A 76 -29.66 16.34 -2.18
CA SER A 76 -30.84 16.20 -3.01
C SER A 76 -30.46 16.15 -4.48
N CYS A 77 -31.32 15.52 -5.27
CA CYS A 77 -31.23 15.55 -6.71
C CYS A 77 -32.59 15.94 -7.26
N ASN A 78 -32.63 16.90 -8.19
CA ASN A 78 -33.84 17.25 -8.91
C ASN A 78 -33.55 17.29 -10.41
N GLN A 79 -34.18 16.39 -11.17
CA GLN A 79 -33.99 16.26 -12.62
C GLN A 79 -32.50 16.14 -13.02
N GLY A 80 -31.73 15.33 -12.28
CA GLY A 80 -30.31 15.09 -12.53
C GLY A 80 -29.37 16.20 -12.02
N LYS A 81 -29.90 17.28 -11.42
CA LYS A 81 -29.09 18.31 -10.77
C LYS A 81 -28.91 17.96 -9.30
N TRP A 82 -27.65 17.66 -8.94
CA TRP A 82 -27.25 17.31 -7.59
C TRP A 82 -26.91 18.56 -6.80
N THR A 83 -27.47 18.68 -5.61
CA THR A 83 -27.24 19.80 -4.69
C THR A 83 -27.01 19.30 -3.28
N ARG A 84 -26.20 20.04 -2.52
CA ARG A 84 -25.91 19.76 -1.12
C ARG A 84 -26.18 21.00 -0.27
N PHE A 85 -26.61 20.80 0.97
CA PHE A 85 -26.76 21.88 1.93
C PHE A 85 -25.51 22.00 2.80
N VAL A 86 -24.83 23.14 2.73
CA VAL A 86 -23.60 23.41 3.49
C VAL A 86 -23.78 24.75 4.21
N ARG A 87 -23.64 24.74 5.54
CA ARG A 87 -23.67 25.96 6.38
C ARG A 87 -24.89 26.89 6.13
N GLY A 88 -26.07 26.32 5.87
CA GLY A 88 -27.28 27.11 5.63
C GLY A 88 -27.53 27.50 4.17
N GLN A 89 -26.66 27.11 3.23
CA GLN A 89 -26.79 27.43 1.81
C GLN A 89 -26.84 26.17 0.95
N LEU A 90 -27.60 26.27 -0.15
CA LEU A 90 -27.69 25.22 -1.16
C LEU A 90 -26.60 25.43 -2.21
N GLU A 91 -25.72 24.44 -2.38
CA GLU A 91 -24.63 24.46 -3.35
C GLU A 91 -24.83 23.37 -4.41
N PHE A 92 -24.33 23.60 -5.62
CA PHE A 92 -24.20 22.54 -6.62
C PHE A 92 -23.16 21.51 -6.18
N ALA A 93 -23.49 20.24 -6.33
CA ALA A 93 -22.61 19.12 -6.04
C ALA A 93 -22.32 18.33 -7.31
N GLU A 94 -21.16 17.70 -7.37
CA GLU A 94 -20.89 16.70 -8.40
C GLU A 94 -21.82 15.49 -8.18
N CYS A 95 -22.29 14.90 -9.29
CA CYS A 95 -23.14 13.72 -9.25
C CYS A 95 -22.37 12.51 -8.67
N PRO A 96 -22.83 11.92 -7.54
CA PRO A 96 -22.15 10.78 -6.91
C PRO A 96 -22.09 9.54 -7.82
N ILE A 97 -23.10 9.37 -8.67
CA ILE A 97 -23.15 8.27 -9.65
C ILE A 97 -22.01 8.42 -10.66
N ASN A 98 -21.75 9.64 -11.13
CA ASN A 98 -20.64 9.91 -12.05
C ASN A 98 -19.28 9.71 -11.36
N GLN A 99 -19.15 10.07 -10.09
CA GLN A 99 -17.94 9.81 -9.28
C GLN A 99 -17.68 8.31 -9.15
N ALA A 100 -18.69 7.53 -8.75
CA ALA A 100 -18.60 6.08 -8.66
C ALA A 100 -18.23 5.44 -10.00
N HIS A 101 -18.81 5.90 -11.12
CA HIS A 101 -18.45 5.43 -12.45
C HIS A 101 -16.99 5.72 -12.81
N LYS A 102 -16.49 6.93 -12.55
CA LYS A 102 -15.09 7.30 -12.79
C LYS A 102 -14.15 6.36 -12.02
N SER A 103 -14.43 6.15 -10.73
CA SER A 103 -13.64 5.27 -9.87
C SER A 103 -13.66 3.81 -10.34
N ARG A 104 -14.83 3.28 -10.71
CA ARG A 104 -14.97 1.92 -11.26
C ARG A 104 -14.15 1.74 -12.54
N GLU A 105 -14.30 2.65 -13.50
CA GLU A 105 -13.60 2.57 -14.79
C GLU A 105 -12.07 2.61 -14.61
N ALA A 106 -11.58 3.49 -13.73
CA ALA A 106 -10.15 3.59 -13.44
C ALA A 106 -9.61 2.32 -12.78
N LEU A 107 -10.32 1.77 -11.79
CA LEU A 107 -9.93 0.55 -11.10
C LEU A 107 -9.95 -0.67 -12.03
N LEU A 108 -10.95 -0.81 -12.90
CA LEU A 108 -11.00 -1.89 -13.89
C LEU A 108 -9.84 -1.81 -14.88
N ARG A 109 -9.53 -0.61 -15.40
CA ARG A 109 -8.36 -0.42 -16.27
C ARG A 109 -7.07 -0.77 -15.55
N LYS A 110 -6.94 -0.41 -14.27
CA LYS A 110 -5.80 -0.80 -13.44
C LYS A 110 -5.68 -2.32 -13.36
N PHE A 111 -6.74 -3.02 -12.95
CA PHE A 111 -6.68 -4.48 -12.76
C PHE A 111 -6.43 -5.23 -14.07
N THR A 112 -7.08 -4.84 -15.16
CA THR A 112 -6.96 -5.52 -16.46
C THR A 112 -5.59 -5.32 -17.12
N ARG A 113 -4.84 -4.26 -16.75
CA ARG A 113 -3.47 -4.01 -17.23
C ARG A 113 -2.39 -4.60 -16.33
N MET A 114 -2.74 -5.16 -15.18
CA MET A 114 -1.77 -5.77 -14.27
C MET A 114 -1.20 -7.06 -14.87
N ASN A 115 0.11 -7.23 -14.72
CA ASN A 115 0.78 -8.44 -15.16
C ASN A 115 0.22 -9.66 -14.40
N GLY A 116 -0.06 -10.75 -15.12
CA GLY A 116 -0.71 -11.94 -14.57
C GLY A 116 -2.23 -11.87 -14.44
N PHE A 117 -2.88 -10.72 -14.71
CA PHE A 117 -4.35 -10.69 -14.82
C PHE A 117 -4.77 -11.43 -16.10
N PRO A 118 -5.69 -12.40 -16.05
CA PRO A 118 -6.07 -13.14 -17.24
C PRO A 118 -6.79 -12.22 -18.24
N GLN A 119 -6.13 -11.82 -19.34
CA GLN A 119 -6.67 -10.84 -20.27
C GLN A 119 -7.95 -11.28 -21.00
N SER A 120 -8.22 -12.59 -21.04
CA SER A 120 -9.45 -13.16 -21.58
C SER A 120 -10.63 -13.12 -20.60
N LEU A 121 -10.40 -12.71 -19.34
CA LEU A 121 -11.42 -12.73 -18.29
C LEU A 121 -12.19 -11.41 -18.26
N PHE A 122 -13.48 -11.49 -18.57
CA PHE A 122 -14.40 -10.39 -18.34
C PHE A 122 -14.59 -10.19 -16.84
N VAL A 123 -14.53 -8.94 -16.36
CA VAL A 123 -14.80 -8.58 -14.96
C VAL A 123 -16.13 -7.82 -14.89
N PRO A 124 -17.25 -8.51 -14.61
CA PRO A 124 -18.49 -7.83 -14.27
C PRO A 124 -18.26 -6.82 -13.16
N SER A 125 -18.80 -5.62 -13.32
CA SER A 125 -18.64 -4.55 -12.36
C SER A 125 -19.91 -3.75 -12.15
N ALA A 126 -20.08 -3.25 -10.93
CA ALA A 126 -21.22 -2.45 -10.51
C ALA A 126 -20.75 -1.19 -9.77
N ILE A 127 -21.66 -0.23 -9.66
CA ILE A 127 -21.51 0.91 -8.75
C ILE A 127 -22.68 0.89 -7.78
N VAL A 128 -22.44 1.35 -6.57
CA VAL A 128 -23.46 1.62 -5.56
C VAL A 128 -23.17 2.99 -4.96
N VAL A 129 -24.20 3.81 -4.78
CA VAL A 129 -24.12 5.08 -4.07
C VAL A 129 -24.86 4.95 -2.76
N VAL A 130 -24.22 5.30 -1.65
CA VAL A 130 -24.86 5.32 -0.33
C VAL A 130 -25.01 6.75 0.13
N LEU A 131 -26.25 7.18 0.31
CA LEU A 131 -26.59 8.50 0.85
C LEU A 131 -27.05 8.30 2.30
N THR A 132 -26.18 8.61 3.26
CA THR A 132 -26.42 8.23 4.66
C THR A 132 -27.52 9.05 5.33
N ASP A 133 -27.73 10.28 4.86
CA ASP A 133 -28.63 11.25 5.47
C ASP A 133 -29.74 11.74 4.51
N ALA A 134 -29.74 11.27 3.26
CA ALA A 134 -30.75 11.62 2.27
C ALA A 134 -31.87 10.58 2.24
N SER A 135 -33.11 11.07 2.12
CA SER A 135 -34.29 10.24 1.92
C SER A 135 -34.53 9.98 0.42
N ARG A 136 -35.25 8.91 0.09
CA ARG A 136 -35.62 8.65 -1.31
C ARG A 136 -36.46 9.79 -1.91
N ALA A 137 -37.22 10.49 -1.08
CA ALA A 137 -38.02 11.65 -1.48
C ALA A 137 -37.18 12.85 -1.95
N SER A 138 -35.90 12.95 -1.54
CA SER A 138 -35.02 14.05 -1.96
C SER A 138 -34.40 13.85 -3.35
N LEU A 139 -34.66 12.71 -3.99
CA LEU A 139 -34.12 12.32 -5.28
C LEU A 139 -35.25 12.32 -6.32
N VAL A 140 -35.62 13.46 -6.88
CA VAL A 140 -36.76 13.61 -7.82
C VAL A 140 -36.30 13.49 -9.28
N GLY A 141 -36.95 12.59 -10.04
CA GLY A 141 -36.74 12.47 -11.50
C GLY A 141 -35.66 11.47 -11.95
N GLU A 142 -34.96 10.81 -11.02
CA GLU A 142 -33.87 9.86 -11.27
C GLU A 142 -34.35 8.39 -11.38
N LYS A 143 -35.34 8.10 -12.23
CA LYS A 143 -35.98 6.77 -12.30
C LYS A 143 -35.04 5.61 -12.66
N GLY A 144 -33.94 5.87 -13.36
CA GLY A 144 -33.03 4.83 -13.87
C GLY A 144 -31.96 4.34 -12.88
N TYR A 145 -31.70 5.08 -11.79
CA TYR A 145 -30.55 4.82 -10.92
C TYR A 145 -30.90 4.48 -9.48
N TYR A 146 -32.17 4.59 -9.05
CA TYR A 146 -32.59 4.22 -7.68
C TYR A 146 -32.23 2.79 -7.27
N SER A 147 -32.14 1.86 -8.23
CA SER A 147 -31.73 0.48 -7.92
C SER A 147 -30.29 0.40 -7.40
N ARG A 148 -29.45 1.39 -7.71
CA ARG A 148 -28.04 1.48 -7.30
C ARG A 148 -27.81 2.47 -6.16
N VAL A 149 -28.86 3.10 -5.64
CA VAL A 149 -28.77 4.05 -4.53
C VAL A 149 -29.36 3.43 -3.27
N ILE A 150 -28.59 3.50 -2.18
CA ILE A 150 -29.02 3.15 -0.83
C ILE A 150 -29.25 4.46 -0.08
N THR A 151 -30.46 4.65 0.45
CA THR A 151 -30.84 5.86 1.19
C THR A 151 -30.97 5.57 2.69
N ILE A 152 -31.24 6.60 3.50
CA ILE A 152 -31.37 6.46 4.96
C ILE A 152 -32.40 5.39 5.37
N GLU A 153 -33.48 5.24 4.61
CA GLU A 153 -34.55 4.26 4.87
C GLU A 153 -34.10 2.81 4.66
N ASP A 154 -33.07 2.58 3.85
CA ASP A 154 -32.60 1.23 3.52
C ASP A 154 -31.64 0.66 4.57
N PHE A 155 -31.12 1.48 5.51
CA PHE A 155 -30.15 1.05 6.53
C PHE A 155 -30.70 -0.03 7.47
N SER A 156 -32.02 -0.09 7.71
CA SER A 156 -32.61 -1.15 8.53
C SER A 156 -32.48 -2.55 7.89
N ASN A 157 -32.29 -2.62 6.57
CA ASN A 157 -32.09 -3.85 5.80
C ASN A 157 -30.90 -3.70 4.84
N PHE A 158 -29.81 -3.08 5.33
CA PHE A 158 -28.69 -2.62 4.50
C PHE A 158 -28.12 -3.74 3.60
N ARG A 159 -27.86 -4.92 4.16
CA ARG A 159 -27.29 -6.06 3.43
C ARG A 159 -28.14 -6.46 2.23
N GLN A 160 -29.45 -6.67 2.42
CA GLN A 160 -30.34 -7.10 1.35
C GLN A 160 -30.42 -6.04 0.24
N LYS A 161 -30.44 -4.76 0.63
CA LYS A 161 -30.43 -3.66 -0.32
C LYS A 161 -29.11 -3.60 -1.10
N LEU A 162 -27.98 -3.79 -0.42
CA LEU A 162 -26.65 -3.83 -1.02
C LEU A 162 -26.55 -4.97 -2.05
N GLU A 163 -26.95 -6.18 -1.70
CA GLU A 163 -26.97 -7.34 -2.61
C GLU A 163 -27.85 -7.06 -3.84
N THR A 164 -29.02 -6.42 -3.65
CA THR A 164 -29.89 -5.99 -4.76
C THR A 164 -29.23 -4.93 -5.63
N ALA A 165 -28.53 -3.97 -5.03
CA ALA A 165 -27.88 -2.87 -5.75
C ALA A 165 -26.62 -3.31 -6.52
N MET A 166 -25.93 -4.33 -6.02
CA MET A 166 -24.79 -4.97 -6.68
C MET A 166 -25.21 -5.88 -7.83
N SER A 167 -26.44 -6.39 -7.80
CA SER A 167 -26.93 -7.34 -8.81
C SER A 167 -27.04 -6.69 -10.19
N LEU A 168 -26.58 -7.41 -11.22
CA LEU A 168 -26.76 -7.02 -12.62
C LEU A 168 -27.97 -7.73 -13.22
N PRO A 169 -28.66 -7.13 -14.21
CA PRO A 169 -29.70 -7.82 -14.96
C PRO A 169 -29.19 -9.10 -15.63
N GLU A 170 -29.98 -10.17 -15.65
CA GLU A 170 -29.62 -11.51 -16.17
C GLU A 170 -29.05 -11.47 -17.60
N GLU A 171 -29.52 -10.56 -18.45
CA GLU A 171 -29.03 -10.39 -19.83
C GLU A 171 -27.54 -10.03 -19.92
N LYS A 172 -27.00 -9.33 -18.90
CA LYS A 172 -25.57 -8.98 -18.80
C LYS A 172 -24.74 -10.09 -18.17
N LEU A 173 -25.37 -11.05 -17.50
CA LEU A 173 -24.75 -12.21 -16.85
C LEU A 173 -24.63 -13.42 -17.82
N ASN A 174 -25.49 -13.48 -18.84
CA ASN A 174 -25.55 -14.60 -19.81
C ASN A 174 -24.34 -14.73 -20.76
N ARG A 175 -23.33 -13.86 -20.68
CA ARG A 175 -22.04 -14.05 -21.36
C ARG A 175 -20.98 -14.55 -20.36
N ARG A 176 -21.12 -15.82 -20.00
CA ARG A 176 -20.16 -16.67 -19.25
C ARG A 176 -19.79 -16.18 -17.84
N ASN A 177 -20.29 -16.94 -16.86
CA ASN A 177 -19.95 -17.01 -15.43
C ASN A 177 -20.59 -15.97 -14.49
N GLU A 178 -21.23 -16.52 -13.46
CA GLU A 178 -21.87 -15.85 -12.32
C GLU A 178 -20.84 -15.04 -11.51
N GLY A 179 -20.96 -13.70 -11.49
CA GLY A 179 -20.08 -12.79 -10.74
C GLY A 179 -18.71 -12.56 -11.39
N ILE A 180 -17.77 -11.93 -10.67
CA ILE A 180 -16.38 -11.83 -11.12
C ILE A 180 -15.69 -13.18 -11.28
N GLY A 181 -16.28 -14.24 -10.71
CA GLY A 181 -15.71 -15.59 -10.66
C GLY A 181 -14.63 -15.71 -9.59
N LYS A 182 -14.50 -16.92 -9.02
CA LYS A 182 -13.53 -17.20 -7.94
C LYS A 182 -12.10 -16.79 -8.29
N VAL A 183 -11.68 -17.04 -9.53
CA VAL A 183 -10.31 -16.73 -10.00
C VAL A 183 -10.04 -15.22 -10.02
N ALA A 184 -10.94 -14.39 -10.55
CA ALA A 184 -10.75 -12.94 -10.51
C ALA A 184 -10.86 -12.40 -9.08
N ALA A 185 -11.80 -12.92 -8.30
CA ALA A 185 -11.97 -12.54 -6.90
C ALA A 185 -10.69 -12.79 -6.10
N GLU A 186 -10.12 -13.98 -6.23
CA GLU A 186 -8.86 -14.35 -5.59
C GLU A 186 -7.69 -13.53 -6.11
N PHE A 187 -7.59 -13.29 -7.42
CA PHE A 187 -6.52 -12.45 -7.98
C PHE A 187 -6.57 -11.01 -7.44
N ILE A 188 -7.74 -10.37 -7.46
CA ILE A 188 -7.91 -9.00 -6.97
C ILE A 188 -7.74 -8.95 -5.44
N ARG A 189 -8.27 -9.94 -4.71
CA ARG A 189 -8.05 -10.08 -3.27
C ARG A 189 -6.56 -10.22 -2.96
N ASN A 190 -5.84 -11.04 -3.72
CA ASN A 190 -4.40 -11.22 -3.56
C ASN A 190 -3.68 -9.92 -3.88
N PHE A 191 -4.01 -9.21 -4.96
CA PHE A 191 -3.44 -7.89 -5.28
C PHE A 191 -3.54 -6.90 -4.11
N PHE A 192 -4.68 -6.83 -3.43
CA PHE A 192 -4.85 -5.96 -2.26
C PHE A 192 -4.30 -6.55 -0.95
N SER A 193 -4.11 -7.86 -0.90
CA SER A 193 -3.33 -8.52 0.15
C SER A 193 -1.85 -8.23 0.00
N VAL A 194 -1.43 -7.88 -1.23
CA VAL A 194 -0.08 -7.69 -1.74
C VAL A 194 0.27 -6.22 -2.00
N SER A 195 -0.63 -5.29 -1.67
CA SER A 195 -0.38 -3.86 -1.74
C SER A 195 0.01 -3.32 -0.35
N PRO A 196 1.21 -2.73 -0.17
CA PRO A 196 1.75 -2.31 1.13
C PRO A 196 0.92 -1.22 1.81
N SER A 197 0.26 -0.38 1.02
CA SER A 197 -0.46 0.81 1.50
C SER A 197 -1.60 0.51 2.47
N TYR A 198 -2.04 -0.75 2.61
CA TYR A 198 -3.22 -1.12 3.40
C TYR A 198 -2.96 -2.07 4.57
N LYS A 199 -1.71 -2.51 4.79
CA LYS A 199 -1.39 -3.51 5.84
C LYS A 199 -0.15 -3.22 6.68
N VAL A 200 0.69 -2.27 6.28
CA VAL A 200 1.86 -1.92 7.10
C VAL A 200 1.43 -0.87 8.12
N PRO A 201 1.57 -1.11 9.44
CA PRO A 201 1.35 -0.08 10.45
C PRO A 201 2.53 0.90 10.44
N LEU A 202 2.76 1.56 9.30
CA LEU A 202 3.80 2.59 9.09
C LEU A 202 3.66 3.72 10.12
N ARG A 203 2.43 3.96 10.60
CA ARG A 203 2.10 5.04 11.52
C ARG A 203 2.62 4.87 12.93
N SER A 204 2.71 3.64 13.46
CA SER A 204 3.30 3.41 14.79
C SER A 204 4.82 3.41 14.76
N LEU A 205 5.42 3.37 13.56
CA LEU A 205 6.85 3.19 13.35
C LEU A 205 7.54 4.47 12.85
N ILE A 206 6.75 5.42 12.33
CA ILE A 206 7.23 6.66 11.74
C ILE A 206 6.24 7.72 12.22
N ASP A 207 6.69 8.66 13.06
CA ASP A 207 5.92 9.74 13.69
C ASP A 207 5.26 10.71 12.67
N LEU A 208 4.34 10.21 11.86
CA LEU A 208 3.69 10.91 10.77
C LEU A 208 2.18 10.89 10.98
N ASP A 209 1.55 12.04 10.70
CA ASP A 209 0.11 12.13 10.69
C ASP A 209 -0.49 11.40 9.49
N VAL A 210 -1.77 11.04 9.61
CA VAL A 210 -2.48 10.21 8.62
C VAL A 210 -2.48 10.86 7.25
N ASP A 211 -2.92 12.11 7.20
CA ASP A 211 -3.12 12.79 5.93
C ASP A 211 -1.78 12.96 5.21
N GLN A 212 -0.71 13.12 6.00
CA GLN A 212 0.66 13.07 5.50
C GLN A 212 0.98 11.67 4.99
N LEU A 213 0.78 10.60 5.77
CA LEU A 213 1.03 9.22 5.35
C LEU A 213 0.22 8.83 4.10
N SER A 214 -1.04 9.22 3.98
CA SER A 214 -1.89 8.91 2.83
C SER A 214 -1.40 9.65 1.57
N ARG A 215 -1.08 10.95 1.69
CA ARG A 215 -0.49 11.73 0.58
C ARG A 215 0.87 11.19 0.17
N ILE A 216 1.74 10.94 1.13
CA ILE A 216 3.07 10.33 0.95
C ILE A 216 2.91 8.97 0.24
N SER A 217 2.02 8.11 0.73
CA SER A 217 1.81 6.76 0.17
C SER A 217 1.30 6.79 -1.27
N LYS A 218 0.40 7.72 -1.62
CA LYS A 218 -0.09 7.87 -3.00
C LYS A 218 1.04 8.27 -3.95
N GLU A 219 1.88 9.21 -3.54
CA GLU A 219 2.99 9.69 -4.36
C GLU A 219 4.11 8.66 -4.45
N HIS A 220 4.46 8.04 -3.34
CA HIS A 220 5.44 6.94 -3.27
C HIS A 220 5.03 5.74 -4.11
N TYR A 221 3.74 5.39 -4.15
CA TYR A 221 3.25 4.36 -5.06
C TYR A 221 3.54 4.68 -6.54
N LEU A 222 3.34 5.94 -6.95
CA LEU A 222 3.64 6.38 -8.31
C LEU A 222 5.14 6.34 -8.57
N THR A 223 5.96 6.82 -7.63
CA THR A 223 7.42 6.79 -7.71
C THR A 223 7.92 5.35 -7.87
N ILE A 224 7.44 4.41 -7.07
CA ILE A 224 7.83 3.00 -7.18
C ILE A 224 7.55 2.48 -8.60
N ASN A 225 6.34 2.67 -9.11
CA ASN A 225 5.96 2.18 -10.44
C ASN A 225 6.79 2.80 -11.57
N GLN A 226 7.21 4.07 -11.42
CA GLN A 226 8.05 4.73 -12.43
C GLN A 226 9.46 4.16 -12.44
N LEU A 227 9.98 3.84 -11.26
CA LEU A 227 11.34 3.39 -11.04
C LEU A 227 11.53 1.87 -11.23
N GLU A 228 10.45 1.07 -11.23
CA GLU A 228 10.49 -0.39 -11.43
C GLU A 228 11.14 -0.85 -12.77
N LYS A 229 11.44 0.06 -13.69
CA LYS A 229 12.24 -0.26 -14.89
C LYS A 229 13.72 -0.47 -14.59
N GLU A 230 14.21 0.16 -13.53
CA GLU A 230 15.61 0.12 -13.13
C GLU A 230 15.77 -0.87 -11.96
N ARG A 231 16.62 -1.90 -12.15
CA ARG A 231 16.86 -2.91 -11.12
C ARG A 231 17.65 -2.35 -9.93
N LYS A 232 18.69 -1.56 -10.22
CA LYS A 232 19.61 -1.00 -9.23
C LYS A 232 19.44 0.52 -9.18
N ILE A 233 18.96 1.06 -8.06
CA ILE A 233 18.62 2.48 -7.92
C ILE A 233 19.16 3.07 -6.62
N ILE A 234 19.70 4.28 -6.72
CA ILE A 234 20.01 5.14 -5.57
C ILE A 234 18.98 6.26 -5.54
N ILE A 235 18.19 6.30 -4.47
CA ILE A 235 17.16 7.30 -4.24
C ILE A 235 17.69 8.34 -3.25
N ASN A 236 17.99 9.51 -3.78
CA ASN A 236 18.46 10.67 -3.04
C ASN A 236 17.27 11.47 -2.52
N GLY A 237 17.34 11.98 -1.30
CA GLY A 237 16.31 12.88 -0.80
C GLY A 237 16.68 13.53 0.52
N ARG A 238 16.34 14.81 0.68
CA ARG A 238 16.59 15.55 1.93
C ARG A 238 15.71 15.04 3.08
N ALA A 239 16.07 15.38 4.31
CA ALA A 239 15.24 15.11 5.47
C ALA A 239 13.77 15.54 5.26
N GLY A 240 12.85 14.62 5.53
CA GLY A 240 11.41 14.86 5.38
C GLY A 240 10.80 14.56 4.00
N THR A 241 11.57 14.06 3.02
CA THR A 241 11.02 13.58 1.73
C THR A 241 10.36 12.20 1.80
N GLY A 242 10.38 11.56 2.97
CA GLY A 242 9.73 10.27 3.21
C GLY A 242 10.53 9.05 2.74
N LYS A 243 11.85 9.15 2.58
CA LYS A 243 12.74 8.02 2.16
C LYS A 243 12.46 6.72 2.89
N THR A 244 12.50 6.73 4.23
CA THR A 244 12.21 5.56 5.07
C THR A 244 10.83 4.96 4.77
N VAL A 245 9.79 5.79 4.61
CA VAL A 245 8.44 5.33 4.26
C VAL A 245 8.45 4.63 2.90
N LEU A 246 9.12 5.22 1.91
CA LEU A 246 9.23 4.68 0.56
C LEU A 246 10.03 3.37 0.53
N ALA A 247 11.13 3.29 1.28
CA ALA A 247 11.94 2.09 1.45
C ALA A 247 11.12 0.93 2.02
N ILE A 248 10.40 1.18 3.12
CA ILE A 248 9.53 0.19 3.74
C ILE A 248 8.41 -0.23 2.76
N GLN A 249 7.77 0.72 2.07
CA GLN A 249 6.74 0.40 1.08
C GLN A 249 7.28 -0.48 -0.05
N LYS A 250 8.49 -0.20 -0.56
CA LYS A 250 9.12 -1.02 -1.60
C LYS A 250 9.39 -2.43 -1.11
N ALA A 251 10.01 -2.58 0.06
CA ALA A 251 10.34 -3.88 0.62
C ALA A 251 9.10 -4.74 0.86
N PHE A 252 8.05 -4.15 1.46
CA PHE A 252 6.81 -4.87 1.69
C PHE A 252 6.12 -5.26 0.38
N ARG A 253 6.19 -4.42 -0.66
CA ARG A 253 5.57 -4.72 -1.96
C ARG A 253 6.19 -5.95 -2.59
N ASP A 254 7.51 -6.02 -2.59
CA ASP A 254 8.25 -7.11 -3.21
C ASP A 254 8.09 -8.42 -2.42
N ALA A 255 8.14 -8.35 -1.10
CA ALA A 255 7.86 -9.49 -0.23
C ALA A 255 6.43 -10.03 -0.44
N GLN A 256 5.48 -9.12 -0.61
CA GLN A 256 4.10 -9.46 -0.92
C GLN A 256 3.97 -10.13 -2.30
N LEU A 257 4.78 -9.75 -3.29
CA LEU A 257 4.88 -10.43 -4.58
C LEU A 257 5.60 -11.79 -4.50
N GLY A 258 5.97 -12.23 -3.28
CA GLY A 258 6.65 -13.49 -3.03
C GLY A 258 8.16 -13.45 -3.28
N ARG A 259 8.75 -12.26 -3.45
CA ARG A 259 10.19 -12.10 -3.62
C ARG A 259 10.87 -12.21 -2.25
N ARG A 260 11.95 -12.96 -2.17
CA ARG A 260 12.81 -12.95 -0.97
C ARG A 260 13.44 -11.57 -0.85
N THR A 261 13.01 -10.83 0.17
CA THR A 261 13.27 -9.40 0.31
C THR A 261 13.97 -9.10 1.62
N LEU A 262 15.09 -8.39 1.55
CA LEU A 262 15.84 -7.87 2.67
C LEU A 262 15.60 -6.37 2.79
N LEU A 263 15.16 -5.92 3.97
CA LEU A 263 15.07 -4.51 4.34
C LEU A 263 16.08 -4.23 5.45
N ILE A 264 17.10 -3.44 5.12
CA ILE A 264 18.08 -2.99 6.11
C ILE A 264 17.73 -1.60 6.58
N CYS A 265 17.51 -1.47 7.88
CA CYS A 265 17.34 -0.18 8.54
C CYS A 265 18.59 0.11 9.37
N PHE A 266 19.27 1.23 9.12
CA PHE A 266 20.42 1.62 9.94
C PHE A 266 20.06 1.78 11.43
N ASN A 267 18.85 2.26 11.72
CA ASN A 267 18.35 2.37 13.09
C ASN A 267 17.85 1.01 13.61
N GLU A 268 18.58 0.42 14.57
CA GLU A 268 18.23 -0.88 15.18
C GLU A 268 16.86 -0.91 15.87
N LYS A 269 16.41 0.22 16.44
CA LYS A 269 15.08 0.31 17.05
C LYS A 269 13.99 0.25 15.99
N LEU A 270 14.21 0.89 14.84
CA LEU A 270 13.28 0.83 13.71
C LEU A 270 13.23 -0.59 13.14
N ALA A 271 14.40 -1.20 12.90
CA ALA A 271 14.51 -2.58 12.43
C ALA A 271 13.75 -3.57 13.32
N SER A 272 14.03 -3.53 14.63
CA SER A 272 13.41 -4.42 15.61
C SER A 272 11.89 -4.20 15.72
N SER A 273 11.45 -2.94 15.67
CA SER A 273 10.01 -2.62 15.75
C SER A 273 9.26 -3.05 14.49
N LEU A 274 9.86 -2.87 13.30
CA LEU A 274 9.32 -3.35 12.03
C LEU A 274 9.23 -4.87 12.01
N SER A 275 10.30 -5.55 12.42
CA SER A 275 10.34 -7.03 12.49
C SER A 275 9.24 -7.57 13.40
N ALA A 276 9.13 -7.05 14.64
CA ALA A 276 8.07 -7.44 15.57
C ALA A 276 6.66 -7.17 15.00
N SER A 277 6.49 -6.06 14.29
CA SER A 277 5.22 -5.74 13.65
C SER A 277 4.85 -6.71 12.52
N ILE A 278 5.83 -7.12 11.70
CA ILE A 278 5.64 -8.12 10.65
C ILE A 278 5.19 -9.45 11.25
N GLU A 279 5.81 -9.87 12.35
CA GLU A 279 5.44 -11.12 13.03
C GLU A 279 4.01 -11.11 13.55
N GLN A 280 3.55 -9.99 14.11
CA GLN A 280 2.23 -9.87 14.71
C GLN A 280 1.11 -9.67 13.69
N THR A 281 1.36 -8.92 12.62
CA THR A 281 0.30 -8.41 11.73
C THR A 281 0.34 -9.00 10.31
N CYS A 282 1.47 -9.57 9.90
CA CYS A 282 1.77 -9.88 8.50
C CYS A 282 2.24 -11.32 8.28
N ALA A 283 1.60 -12.30 8.93
CA ALA A 283 1.96 -13.72 8.86
C ALA A 283 2.12 -14.29 7.43
N SER A 284 1.34 -13.77 6.47
CA SER A 284 1.38 -14.22 5.06
C SER A 284 2.67 -13.88 4.32
N ILE A 285 3.39 -12.82 4.72
CA ILE A 285 4.62 -12.38 4.05
C ILE A 285 5.88 -12.61 4.88
N LYS A 286 5.74 -13.04 6.14
CA LYS A 286 6.87 -13.27 7.06
C LYS A 286 8.00 -14.11 6.44
N LYS A 287 7.66 -15.13 5.64
CA LYS A 287 8.65 -15.99 4.96
C LYS A 287 9.38 -15.34 3.77
N TYR A 288 8.95 -14.16 3.35
CA TYR A 288 9.48 -13.44 2.18
C TYR A 288 10.18 -12.15 2.57
N ILE A 289 10.09 -11.69 3.82
CA ILE A 289 10.72 -10.44 4.26
C ILE A 289 11.59 -10.66 5.49
N THR A 290 12.84 -10.23 5.38
CA THR A 290 13.77 -10.09 6.50
C THR A 290 13.98 -8.60 6.75
N CYS A 291 13.74 -8.14 7.98
CA CYS A 291 13.93 -6.75 8.37
C CYS A 291 14.87 -6.68 9.57
N CYS A 292 16.05 -6.09 9.39
CA CYS A 292 17.12 -6.08 10.38
C CYS A 292 18.05 -4.87 10.20
N SER A 293 18.92 -4.62 11.18
CA SER A 293 20.10 -3.76 10.99
C SER A 293 21.22 -4.52 10.28
N TYR A 294 22.23 -3.81 9.79
CA TYR A 294 23.38 -4.46 9.15
C TYR A 294 24.11 -5.43 10.11
N HIS A 295 24.36 -5.02 11.36
CA HIS A 295 25.00 -5.90 12.34
C HIS A 295 24.14 -7.12 12.70
N GLN A 296 22.82 -6.97 12.73
CA GLN A 296 21.89 -8.11 12.90
C GLN A 296 22.00 -9.08 11.73
N LEU A 297 22.10 -8.59 10.48
CA LEU A 297 22.35 -9.42 9.31
C LEU A 297 23.69 -10.17 9.43
N CYS A 298 24.77 -9.50 9.85
CA CYS A 298 26.05 -10.15 10.08
C CYS A 298 25.97 -11.26 11.12
N ALA A 299 25.27 -11.02 12.23
CA ALA A 299 25.01 -12.05 13.24
C ALA A 299 24.22 -13.23 12.68
N GLU A 300 23.18 -12.99 11.88
CA GLU A 300 22.40 -14.06 11.23
C GLU A 300 23.26 -14.91 10.29
N ILE A 301 24.14 -14.28 9.49
CA ILE A 301 25.06 -14.97 8.59
C ILE A 301 26.01 -15.87 9.39
N CYS A 302 26.64 -15.34 10.44
CA CYS A 302 27.56 -16.10 11.29
C CYS A 302 26.85 -17.27 11.99
N ILE A 303 25.66 -17.04 12.56
CA ILE A 303 24.87 -18.08 13.25
C ILE A 303 24.49 -19.21 12.30
N LYS A 304 24.04 -18.91 11.07
CA LYS A 304 23.68 -19.93 10.08
C LYS A 304 24.88 -20.79 9.66
N ASN A 305 26.07 -20.20 9.64
CA ASN A 305 27.32 -20.90 9.31
C ASN A 305 28.00 -21.56 10.52
N ASN A 306 27.32 -21.66 11.67
CA ASN A 306 27.86 -22.21 12.92
C ASN A 306 29.14 -21.51 13.42
N GLU A 307 29.33 -20.23 13.07
CA GLU A 307 30.45 -19.44 13.57
C GLU A 307 30.19 -18.96 15.00
N ALA A 308 31.18 -19.14 15.88
CA ALA A 308 31.06 -18.78 17.28
C ALA A 308 31.21 -17.26 17.46
N ILE A 309 30.11 -16.58 17.81
CA ILE A 309 30.11 -15.16 18.18
C ILE A 309 30.50 -15.07 19.67
N ASP A 310 31.71 -14.58 19.96
CA ASP A 310 32.17 -14.41 21.35
C ASP A 310 31.68 -13.07 21.91
N ASP A 311 30.62 -13.13 22.72
CA ASP A 311 29.95 -11.98 23.33
C ASP A 311 30.70 -11.47 24.59
N ARG A 312 31.92 -11.97 24.86
CA ARG A 312 32.69 -11.67 26.09
C ARG A 312 33.63 -10.48 25.96
N ASP A 313 33.76 -9.87 24.79
CA ASP A 313 34.63 -8.72 24.63
C ASP A 313 33.98 -7.46 25.20
N SER A 314 34.60 -6.87 26.22
CA SER A 314 34.10 -5.67 26.91
C SER A 314 34.05 -4.42 26.00
N ASN A 315 34.70 -4.46 24.84
CA ASN A 315 34.69 -3.38 23.86
C ASN A 315 33.75 -3.70 22.68
N LEU A 316 32.54 -3.12 22.75
CA LEU A 316 31.50 -3.26 21.72
C LEU A 316 32.00 -2.95 20.29
N LYS A 317 32.91 -1.98 20.13
CA LYS A 317 33.40 -1.60 18.80
C LYS A 317 34.22 -2.71 18.15
N ASN A 318 35.13 -3.31 18.90
CA ASN A 318 35.98 -4.40 18.39
C ASN A 318 35.14 -5.64 18.07
N HIS A 319 34.13 -5.92 18.91
CA HIS A 319 33.20 -7.01 18.68
C HIS A 319 32.41 -6.83 17.37
N LEU A 320 31.89 -5.62 17.11
CA LEU A 320 31.19 -5.33 15.86
C LEU A 320 32.11 -5.42 14.64
N GLU A 321 33.35 -4.92 14.72
CA GLU A 321 34.32 -5.02 13.62
C GLU A 321 34.69 -6.48 13.30
N ASP A 322 34.88 -7.33 14.32
CA ASP A 322 35.11 -8.78 14.13
C ASP A 322 33.88 -9.45 13.50
N LEU A 323 32.67 -9.13 13.98
CA LEU A 323 31.42 -9.65 13.43
C LEU A 323 31.23 -9.24 11.95
N GLU A 324 31.48 -7.98 11.62
CA GLU A 324 31.45 -7.45 10.25
C GLU A 324 32.42 -8.23 9.34
N PHE A 325 33.66 -8.42 9.79
CA PHE A 325 34.71 -9.11 9.03
C PHE A 325 34.38 -10.59 8.79
N ARG A 326 33.88 -11.31 9.81
CA ARG A 326 33.49 -12.71 9.66
C ARG A 326 32.32 -12.87 8.72
N ALA A 327 31.30 -12.01 8.83
CA ALA A 327 30.16 -12.03 7.92
C ALA A 327 30.58 -11.74 6.47
N GLU A 328 31.54 -10.83 6.25
CA GLU A 328 32.10 -10.59 4.91
C GLU A 328 32.80 -11.83 4.34
N CYS A 329 33.67 -12.47 5.12
CA CYS A 329 34.35 -13.70 4.70
C CYS A 329 33.36 -14.82 4.33
N LEU A 330 32.32 -15.01 5.14
CA LEU A 330 31.29 -16.02 4.89
C LEU A 330 30.45 -15.69 3.67
N ALA A 331 29.95 -14.45 3.56
CA ALA A 331 29.04 -14.06 2.48
C ALA A 331 29.66 -14.11 1.08
N ILE A 332 30.99 -14.07 0.98
CA ILE A 332 31.73 -14.16 -0.29
C ILE A 332 32.11 -15.62 -0.62
N HIS A 333 32.15 -16.51 0.37
CA HIS A 333 32.53 -17.91 0.17
C HIS A 333 31.37 -18.73 -0.41
N GLU A 334 31.59 -19.39 -1.56
CA GLU A 334 30.58 -20.20 -2.26
C GLU A 334 30.01 -21.37 -1.45
N ASP A 335 30.79 -21.93 -0.51
CA ASP A 335 30.39 -23.05 0.34
C ASP A 335 29.60 -22.64 1.60
N SER A 336 29.31 -21.34 1.77
CA SER A 336 28.57 -20.83 2.93
C SER A 336 27.06 -21.03 2.82
N GLU A 337 26.39 -21.29 3.94
CA GLU A 337 24.93 -21.26 4.04
C GLU A 337 24.44 -19.81 4.13
N THR A 338 24.60 -19.04 3.05
CA THR A 338 24.06 -17.69 2.93
C THR A 338 22.81 -17.64 2.06
N GLU A 339 21.77 -17.00 2.58
CA GLU A 339 20.53 -16.82 1.84
C GLU A 339 20.69 -15.70 0.81
N SER A 340 20.38 -16.01 -0.45
CA SER A 340 20.27 -15.00 -1.50
C SER A 340 18.93 -14.28 -1.45
N TYR A 341 18.96 -12.97 -1.66
CA TYR A 341 17.79 -12.11 -1.72
C TYR A 341 17.57 -11.60 -3.14
N GLN A 342 16.34 -11.72 -3.61
CA GLN A 342 15.93 -11.16 -4.89
C GLN A 342 15.75 -9.65 -4.78
N THR A 343 15.37 -9.15 -3.61
CA THR A 343 15.21 -7.71 -3.39
C THR A 343 16.01 -7.30 -2.16
N ILE A 344 16.84 -6.28 -2.29
CA ILE A 344 17.54 -5.63 -1.19
C ILE A 344 17.16 -4.16 -1.17
N VAL A 345 16.64 -3.71 -0.04
CA VAL A 345 16.29 -2.31 0.23
C VAL A 345 17.10 -1.82 1.41
N VAL A 346 17.84 -0.72 1.22
CA VAL A 346 18.70 -0.13 2.26
C VAL A 346 18.21 1.26 2.60
N ASP A 347 17.83 1.49 3.86
CA ASP A 347 17.52 2.83 4.39
C ASP A 347 18.76 3.47 5.05
N GLU A 348 18.89 4.79 4.91
CA GLU A 348 20.04 5.58 5.37
C GLU A 348 21.40 5.06 4.86
N GLY A 349 21.48 4.77 3.55
CA GLY A 349 22.68 4.26 2.89
C GLY A 349 23.91 5.17 3.00
N GLN A 350 23.77 6.45 3.35
CA GLN A 350 24.91 7.34 3.59
C GLN A 350 25.74 6.96 4.82
N ASP A 351 25.22 6.12 5.72
CA ASP A 351 25.91 5.68 6.93
C ASP A 351 26.67 4.35 6.74
N PHE A 352 26.68 3.80 5.52
CA PHE A 352 27.30 2.51 5.20
C PHE A 352 28.78 2.65 4.81
N ARG A 353 29.56 1.61 5.17
CA ARG A 353 30.98 1.45 4.82
C ARG A 353 31.14 0.65 3.53
N GLU A 354 32.30 0.77 2.89
CA GLU A 354 32.60 0.11 1.62
C GLU A 354 32.47 -1.43 1.69
N ASN A 355 33.03 -2.04 2.75
CA ASN A 355 32.97 -3.48 2.96
C ASN A 355 31.53 -3.99 3.14
N TRP A 356 30.63 -3.16 3.67
CA TRP A 356 29.23 -3.55 3.87
C TRP A 356 28.50 -3.73 2.53
N TRP A 357 28.82 -2.90 1.53
CA TRP A 357 28.25 -3.04 0.19
C TRP A 357 28.65 -4.36 -0.46
N ARG A 358 29.90 -4.81 -0.27
CA ARG A 358 30.38 -6.08 -0.82
C ARG A 358 29.56 -7.27 -0.32
N VAL A 359 29.22 -7.27 0.96
CA VAL A 359 28.34 -8.30 1.57
C VAL A 359 26.95 -8.26 0.95
N LEU A 360 26.37 -7.06 0.78
CA LEU A 360 25.04 -6.95 0.17
C LEU A 360 25.02 -7.34 -1.30
N GLU A 361 26.08 -7.04 -2.05
CA GLU A 361 26.23 -7.45 -3.44
C GLU A 361 26.41 -8.96 -3.59
N SER A 362 27.08 -9.63 -2.65
CA SER A 362 27.28 -11.09 -2.70
C SER A 362 25.99 -11.87 -2.39
N ILE A 363 25.17 -11.36 -1.47
CA ILE A 363 23.87 -11.98 -1.14
C ILE A 363 22.74 -11.51 -2.08
N PHE A 364 23.01 -10.63 -3.04
CA PHE A 364 22.03 -10.20 -4.04
C PHE A 364 21.94 -11.21 -5.19
N ASP A 365 20.74 -11.72 -5.44
CA ASP A 365 20.46 -12.65 -6.54
C ASP A 365 20.45 -11.91 -7.89
N ASN A 366 21.64 -11.83 -8.52
CA ASN A 366 21.85 -11.12 -9.79
C ASN A 366 21.08 -11.77 -10.96
N ASP A 367 20.81 -13.08 -10.89
CA ASP A 367 20.10 -13.85 -11.92
C ASP A 367 18.56 -13.67 -11.86
N SER A 368 18.05 -13.17 -10.74
CA SER A 368 16.63 -12.82 -10.60
C SER A 368 16.25 -11.54 -11.35
N ASP A 369 14.94 -11.28 -11.50
CA ASP A 369 14.39 -10.01 -11.98
C ASP A 369 14.12 -9.01 -10.84
N GLY A 370 14.77 -9.20 -9.68
CA GLY A 370 14.56 -8.39 -8.49
C GLY A 370 15.41 -7.11 -8.43
N PHE A 371 15.33 -6.42 -7.29
CA PHE A 371 15.71 -5.00 -7.16
C PHE A 371 16.74 -4.76 -6.05
N PHE A 372 17.69 -3.85 -6.28
CA PHE A 372 18.61 -3.36 -5.26
C PHE A 372 18.45 -1.84 -5.14
N TRP A 373 17.71 -1.40 -4.13
CA TRP A 373 17.35 0.02 -3.95
C TRP A 373 17.98 0.58 -2.68
N ILE A 374 18.71 1.68 -2.83
CA ILE A 374 19.41 2.34 -1.74
C ILE A 374 18.83 3.74 -1.54
N PHE A 375 18.44 4.07 -0.32
CA PHE A 375 17.89 5.37 0.04
C PHE A 375 18.92 6.17 0.83
N ARG A 376 19.23 7.40 0.41
CA ARG A 376 20.19 8.25 1.12
C ARG A 376 19.82 9.72 1.17
N ASP A 377 20.37 10.43 2.15
CA ASP A 377 20.36 11.89 2.21
C ASP A 377 21.74 12.44 1.79
N GLU A 378 21.82 13.08 0.61
CA GLU A 378 23.07 13.65 0.08
C GLU A 378 23.68 14.75 0.98
N VAL A 379 22.87 15.37 1.86
CA VAL A 379 23.31 16.50 2.69
C VAL A 379 23.79 16.03 4.07
N GLN A 380 23.40 14.83 4.51
CA GLN A 380 23.91 14.22 5.74
C GLN A 380 25.19 13.44 5.42
N ASN A 381 26.25 13.61 6.23
CA ASN A 381 27.61 13.05 6.04
C ASN A 381 28.47 13.60 4.88
N ILE A 382 28.71 14.92 4.87
CA ILE A 382 29.72 15.56 4.01
C ILE A 382 31.16 15.06 4.30
N GLN A 383 31.40 14.47 5.48
CA GLN A 383 32.75 14.11 5.96
C GLN A 383 33.19 12.66 5.67
N GLN A 384 32.28 11.78 5.24
CA GLN A 384 32.59 10.39 4.89
C GLN A 384 32.05 10.11 3.48
N GLN A 385 32.81 10.56 2.46
CA GLN A 385 32.65 10.02 1.11
C GLN A 385 33.19 8.59 1.11
N SER A 386 32.47 7.65 1.70
CA SER A 386 32.69 6.23 1.43
C SER A 386 32.50 6.01 -0.09
N GLN A 387 33.37 5.19 -0.70
CA GLN A 387 33.19 4.78 -2.10
C GLN A 387 31.87 4.01 -2.19
N PHE A 388 30.85 4.73 -2.64
CA PHE A 388 29.51 4.21 -2.84
C PHE A 388 29.52 3.31 -4.09
N PRO A 389 28.72 2.23 -4.15
CA PRO A 389 28.57 1.46 -5.38
C PRO A 389 27.80 2.30 -6.40
N LEU A 390 28.52 3.12 -7.17
CA LEU A 390 27.95 3.94 -8.24
C LEU A 390 27.90 3.18 -9.57
N GLU A 391 28.65 2.08 -9.70
CA GLU A 391 28.71 1.33 -10.95
C GLU A 391 27.40 0.54 -11.16
N GLY A 392 26.69 0.87 -12.24
CA GLY A 392 25.45 0.18 -12.63
C GLY A 392 24.19 0.59 -11.86
N PHE A 393 24.26 1.58 -10.96
CA PHE A 393 23.08 2.13 -10.28
C PHE A 393 22.55 3.39 -10.99
N PHE A 394 21.23 3.44 -11.16
CA PHE A 394 20.54 4.64 -11.61
C PHE A 394 20.27 5.58 -10.43
N GLU A 395 20.60 6.86 -10.55
CA GLU A 395 20.32 7.84 -9.49
C GLU A 395 18.99 8.58 -9.73
N PHE A 396 18.20 8.72 -8.66
CA PHE A 396 16.92 9.44 -8.67
C PHE A 396 16.75 10.32 -7.43
N THR A 397 16.39 11.58 -7.61
CA THR A 397 16.24 12.53 -6.48
C THR A 397 14.76 12.84 -6.17
N LEU A 398 14.36 12.58 -4.92
CA LEU A 398 13.09 13.01 -4.34
C LEU A 398 13.13 14.51 -4.03
N LEU A 399 12.37 15.29 -4.78
CA LEU A 399 12.35 16.76 -4.67
C LEU A 399 11.34 17.29 -3.63
N LYS A 400 10.34 16.49 -3.27
CA LYS A 400 9.21 16.96 -2.46
C LYS A 400 9.39 16.64 -0.97
N ASN A 401 9.31 17.66 -0.13
CA ASN A 401 9.29 17.51 1.32
C ASN A 401 7.85 17.32 1.81
N PHE A 402 7.65 16.36 2.70
CA PHE A 402 6.36 16.00 3.28
C PHE A 402 6.26 16.26 4.80
N ARG A 403 7.37 16.62 5.47
CA ARG A 403 7.35 16.97 6.90
C ARG A 403 6.83 18.37 7.17
N ASN A 404 6.96 19.31 6.23
CA ASN A 404 6.53 20.70 6.39
C ASN A 404 5.50 21.10 5.32
N SER A 405 4.39 21.69 5.74
CA SER A 405 3.32 22.25 4.88
C SER A 405 3.64 23.65 4.33
N GLN A 406 4.87 24.15 4.47
CA GLN A 406 5.30 25.41 3.86
C GLN A 406 6.66 25.26 3.19
N SER A 407 6.70 25.66 1.92
CA SER A 407 7.92 26.00 1.21
C SER A 407 8.71 27.03 2.02
N VAL A 408 9.86 26.61 2.56
CA VAL A 408 10.89 27.53 3.01
C VAL A 408 11.62 27.98 1.76
N TYR A 409 11.27 29.19 1.29
CA TYR A 409 11.96 29.89 0.21
C TYR A 409 13.32 30.40 0.68
#